data_AF-A0A816PHR1-F1
#
_entry.id   AF-A0A816PHR1-F1
#
_cell.length_a   1.000
_cell.length_b   1.000
_cell.length_c   1.000
_cell.angle_alpha   90.00
_cell.angle_beta   90.00
_cell.angle_gamma   90.00
#
_symmetry.space_group_name_H-M   'P 1'
#
loop_
_entity.id
_entity.type
_entity.pdbx_description
1 polymer ?
#
loop_
_entity_poly.entity_id
_entity_poly.type
_entity_poly.pdbx_seq_one_letter_code
_entity_poly.pdbx_strand_id
1 'polypeptide(L)'
;MVRPYGIKVNKRKERKERYDKEEDEEEEQPKFEQKQKEKERVKRAKREVTSKAEEEDDEENEIAEEAAADELDVGIPIIVSDDKKDQTGVIFVLEKASLEVAKVGKTYQLLNSDDHANFLRKNGRDPAHYRPDITHQALLMILDSPVNKAGRLKAVYVRTEQGVLFEVKPHVRIPRTYKRFAGIMLQLLQKLSISAAGKREKLMRVIKNPVTGHLPPNCRKIGFSYSSEKLVNMQKHLSTVCNETDTVFVLGAMSHGKIECDYIDDFVAISGYPLSAAYCISRICEALSTNWNII
;
A
#
# COMPACT_ATOMS: atom_id res chain seq x y z
N MET A 1 -62.77 10.71 70.72
CA MET A 1 -61.80 9.62 70.59
C MET A 1 -61.29 9.63 69.15
N VAL A 2 -59.96 9.62 68.96
CA VAL A 2 -59.16 9.47 67.72
C VAL A 2 -59.11 10.66 66.72
N ARG A 3 -57.87 11.14 66.48
CA ARG A 3 -57.38 12.17 65.51
C ARG A 3 -56.79 11.46 64.24
N PRO A 4 -56.07 12.15 63.32
CA PRO A 4 -56.43 13.12 62.28
C PRO A 4 -55.88 12.65 60.89
N TYR A 5 -55.86 13.50 59.85
CA TYR A 5 -54.63 13.83 59.07
C TYR A 5 -54.94 14.93 58.04
N GLY A 6 -54.13 15.98 58.05
CA GLY A 6 -54.27 17.15 57.16
C GLY A 6 -53.30 17.14 55.98
N ILE A 7 -53.60 17.94 54.96
CA ILE A 7 -52.62 18.39 53.95
C ILE A 7 -52.82 19.89 53.71
N LYS A 8 -51.69 20.61 53.74
CA LYS A 8 -51.56 22.07 53.68
C LYS A 8 -51.69 22.62 52.25
N VAL A 9 -52.53 23.66 52.17
CA VAL A 9 -52.57 24.87 51.33
C VAL A 9 -51.32 25.18 50.48
N ASN A 10 -51.53 25.64 49.24
CA ASN A 10 -50.91 26.87 48.73
C ASN A 10 -51.72 27.52 47.60
N LYS A 11 -52.27 28.71 47.90
CA LYS A 11 -53.00 29.61 47.00
C LYS A 11 -52.01 30.32 46.05
N ARG A 12 -52.36 30.46 44.77
CA ARG A 12 -51.82 31.53 43.91
C ARG A 12 -52.96 32.29 43.22
N LYS A 13 -52.78 33.61 43.21
CA LYS A 13 -53.74 34.69 43.03
C LYS A 13 -54.18 34.91 41.58
N GLU A 14 -55.36 35.51 41.48
CA GLU A 14 -56.14 35.98 40.35
C GLU A 14 -55.37 36.80 39.31
N ARG A 15 -55.75 36.62 38.04
CA ARG A 15 -55.36 37.46 36.89
C ARG A 15 -56.53 38.41 36.59
N LYS A 16 -56.28 39.73 36.63
CA LYS A 16 -57.17 40.75 36.06
C LYS A 16 -56.55 41.33 34.78
N GLU A 17 -57.43 41.59 33.83
CA GLU A 17 -57.24 42.14 32.48
C GLU A 17 -56.77 43.62 32.50
N ARG A 18 -56.24 44.12 31.36
CA ARG A 18 -56.73 45.31 30.62
C ARG A 18 -55.85 45.70 29.41
N TYR A 19 -56.55 45.83 28.26
CA TYR A 19 -56.52 46.78 27.13
C TYR A 19 -55.25 47.11 26.31
N ASP A 20 -55.50 47.06 24.99
CA ASP A 20 -54.71 47.53 23.86
C ASP A 20 -54.46 49.06 23.85
N LYS A 21 -53.31 49.46 23.28
CA LYS A 21 -53.19 50.68 22.49
C LYS A 21 -52.01 50.59 21.51
N GLU A 22 -52.30 51.09 20.31
CA GLU A 22 -51.57 51.00 19.05
C GLU A 22 -50.26 51.80 19.00
N GLU A 23 -49.40 51.32 18.10
CA GLU A 23 -48.43 52.02 17.23
C GLU A 23 -47.27 52.82 17.85
N ASP A 24 -46.05 52.38 17.52
CA ASP A 24 -45.03 53.22 16.86
C ASP A 24 -44.06 52.30 16.08
N GLU A 25 -44.35 52.14 14.79
CA GLU A 25 -43.50 51.52 13.77
C GLU A 25 -42.36 52.46 13.37
N GLU A 26 -41.26 52.56 14.12
CA GLU A 26 -40.09 53.32 13.61
C GLU A 26 -38.69 52.79 14.01
N GLU A 27 -38.57 51.64 14.70
CA GLU A 27 -37.25 51.12 15.14
C GLU A 27 -36.77 49.79 14.53
N GLU A 28 -37.53 49.14 13.63
CA GLU A 28 -37.16 47.78 13.15
C GLU A 28 -36.25 47.72 11.92
N GLN A 29 -36.17 48.79 11.12
CA GLN A 29 -35.36 48.79 9.90
C GLN A 29 -33.82 48.69 10.12
N PRO A 30 -33.18 49.30 11.14
CA PRO A 30 -31.72 49.20 11.30
C PRO A 30 -31.24 47.85 11.88
N LYS A 31 -32.10 47.05 12.54
CA LYS A 31 -31.71 45.77 13.17
C LYS A 31 -31.70 44.58 12.22
N PHE A 32 -32.51 44.61 11.15
CA PHE A 32 -32.55 43.53 10.15
C PHE A 32 -31.37 43.62 9.17
N GLU A 33 -31.01 44.83 8.73
CA GLU A 33 -29.83 45.05 7.87
C GLU A 33 -28.51 44.74 8.57
N GLN A 34 -28.40 45.05 9.88
CA GLN A 34 -27.22 44.69 10.67
C GLN A 34 -27.05 43.17 10.82
N LYS A 35 -28.15 42.43 11.05
CA LYS A 35 -28.13 40.95 11.10
C LYS A 35 -27.79 40.30 9.77
N GLN A 36 -28.17 40.90 8.64
CA GLN A 36 -27.80 40.38 7.31
C GLN A 36 -26.33 40.65 6.99
N LYS A 37 -25.82 41.86 7.29
CA LYS A 37 -24.40 42.22 7.13
C LYS A 37 -23.49 41.36 8.02
N GLU A 38 -23.93 41.03 9.23
CA GLU A 38 -23.18 40.14 10.13
C GLU A 38 -23.18 38.69 9.62
N LYS A 39 -24.31 38.18 9.11
CA LYS A 39 -24.38 36.84 8.49
C LYS A 39 -23.54 36.73 7.21
N GLU A 40 -23.48 37.78 6.39
CA GLU A 40 -22.59 37.82 5.22
C GLU A 40 -21.12 37.90 5.61
N ARG A 41 -20.76 38.69 6.62
CA ARG A 41 -19.40 38.73 7.18
C ARG A 41 -18.97 37.37 7.73
N VAL A 42 -19.86 36.66 8.45
CA VAL A 42 -19.57 35.31 8.97
C VAL A 42 -19.46 34.28 7.85
N LYS A 43 -20.28 34.38 6.77
CA LYS A 43 -20.14 33.50 5.59
C LYS A 43 -18.86 33.78 4.81
N ARG A 44 -18.47 35.04 4.68
CA ARG A 44 -17.23 35.45 4.01
C ARG A 44 -16.00 35.04 4.82
N ALA A 45 -16.02 35.23 6.14
CA ALA A 45 -14.99 34.74 7.03
C ALA A 45 -14.90 33.21 7.02
N LYS A 46 -16.04 32.49 6.97
CA LYS A 46 -16.02 31.03 6.81
C LYS A 46 -15.41 30.61 5.48
N ARG A 47 -15.79 31.23 4.36
CA ARG A 47 -15.19 30.96 3.04
C ARG A 47 -13.70 31.28 2.98
N GLU A 48 -13.27 32.39 3.57
CA GLU A 48 -11.85 32.78 3.67
C GLU A 48 -11.06 31.85 4.60
N VAL A 49 -11.68 31.29 5.64
CA VAL A 49 -11.05 30.26 6.51
C VAL A 49 -11.03 28.89 5.83
N THR A 50 -12.03 28.56 4.99
CA THR A 50 -12.01 27.30 4.23
C THR A 50 -11.01 27.37 3.09
N SER A 51 -10.93 28.49 2.38
CA SER A 51 -9.94 28.68 1.31
C SER A 51 -8.53 28.73 1.88
N LYS A 52 -8.31 29.36 3.05
CA LYS A 52 -6.99 29.34 3.70
C LYS A 52 -6.60 27.96 4.21
N ALA A 53 -7.54 27.16 4.70
CA ALA A 53 -7.24 25.79 5.13
C ALA A 53 -6.98 24.86 3.93
N GLU A 54 -7.66 25.07 2.80
CA GLU A 54 -7.41 24.35 1.55
C GLU A 54 -6.07 24.80 0.90
N GLU A 55 -5.76 26.09 0.92
CA GLU A 55 -4.48 26.66 0.47
C GLU A 55 -3.31 26.22 1.38
N GLU A 56 -3.50 26.16 2.71
CA GLU A 56 -2.48 25.65 3.65
C GLU A 56 -2.26 24.13 3.51
N ASP A 57 -3.31 23.33 3.28
CA ASP A 57 -3.19 21.89 3.02
C ASP A 57 -2.55 21.61 1.65
N ASP A 58 -2.82 22.43 0.62
CA ASP A 58 -2.20 22.34 -0.70
C ASP A 58 -0.74 22.82 -0.65
N GLU A 59 -0.43 23.90 0.05
CA GLU A 59 0.95 24.37 0.27
C GLU A 59 1.76 23.38 1.13
N GLU A 60 1.20 22.79 2.19
CA GLU A 60 1.89 21.76 2.98
C GLU A 60 2.11 20.47 2.15
N ASN A 61 1.18 20.11 1.26
CA ASN A 61 1.36 18.99 0.32
C ASN A 61 2.37 19.33 -0.79
N GLU A 62 2.40 20.55 -1.30
CA GLU A 62 3.37 21.01 -2.29
C GLU A 62 4.77 21.14 -1.70
N ILE A 63 4.91 21.65 -0.46
CA ILE A 63 6.18 21.72 0.28
C ILE A 63 6.65 20.30 0.66
N ALA A 64 5.74 19.39 0.99
CA ALA A 64 6.06 17.98 1.20
C ALA A 64 6.41 17.25 -0.12
N GLU A 65 5.78 17.61 -1.25
CA GLU A 65 6.10 17.09 -2.57
C GLU A 65 7.43 17.65 -3.10
N GLU A 66 7.77 18.92 -2.86
CA GLU A 66 9.08 19.53 -3.19
C GLU A 66 10.18 18.97 -2.30
N ALA A 67 9.96 18.88 -0.98
CA ALA A 67 10.93 18.27 -0.06
C ALA A 67 11.11 16.76 -0.30
N ALA A 68 10.09 16.07 -0.80
CA ALA A 68 10.20 14.66 -1.22
C ALA A 68 10.82 14.51 -2.61
N ALA A 69 10.63 15.47 -3.52
CA ALA A 69 11.23 15.46 -4.86
C ALA A 69 12.75 15.69 -4.80
N ASP A 70 13.22 16.54 -3.90
CA ASP A 70 14.65 16.87 -3.75
C ASP A 70 15.48 15.78 -3.03
N GLU A 71 14.86 14.80 -2.38
CA GLU A 71 15.56 13.65 -1.75
C GLU A 71 15.39 12.30 -2.48
N LEU A 72 14.82 12.31 -3.69
CA LEU A 72 14.73 11.12 -4.54
C LEU A 72 16.02 10.95 -5.37
N ASP A 73 17.11 10.54 -4.72
CA ASP A 73 18.25 9.92 -5.40
C ASP A 73 17.85 8.51 -5.88
N VAL A 74 16.94 8.46 -6.86
CA VAL A 74 16.73 7.31 -7.73
C VAL A 74 17.95 7.25 -8.62
N GLY A 75 19.06 6.77 -8.04
CA GLY A 75 20.33 6.77 -8.75
C GLY A 75 20.23 6.06 -10.10
N ILE A 76 21.11 6.50 -10.99
CA ILE A 76 21.20 6.18 -12.41
C ILE A 76 20.69 4.75 -12.70
N PRO A 77 19.66 4.57 -13.56
CA PRO A 77 19.17 3.25 -13.91
C PRO A 77 20.32 2.43 -14.50
N ILE A 78 20.52 1.22 -13.97
CA ILE A 78 21.48 0.27 -14.53
C ILE A 78 20.97 -0.05 -15.94
N ILE A 79 21.76 0.32 -16.95
CA ILE A 79 21.50 0.00 -18.35
C ILE A 79 21.66 -1.51 -18.47
N VAL A 80 20.56 -2.25 -18.47
CA VAL A 80 20.53 -3.64 -18.89
C VAL A 80 20.53 -3.60 -20.42
N SER A 81 21.58 -4.12 -21.06
CA SER A 81 21.67 -4.18 -22.52
C SER A 81 20.42 -4.89 -23.09
N ASP A 82 19.64 -4.19 -23.91
CA ASP A 82 18.41 -4.68 -24.57
C ASP A 82 18.67 -5.80 -25.62
N ASP A 83 19.93 -6.19 -25.82
CA ASP A 83 20.40 -7.04 -26.92
C ASP A 83 20.16 -8.56 -26.73
N LYS A 84 19.45 -8.99 -25.68
CA LYS A 84 19.28 -10.42 -25.33
C LYS A 84 17.82 -10.89 -25.25
N LYS A 85 16.94 -10.41 -26.14
CA LYS A 85 15.51 -10.79 -26.14
C LYS A 85 15.25 -12.30 -26.36
N ASP A 86 16.18 -13.03 -26.98
CA ASP A 86 16.03 -14.47 -27.26
C ASP A 86 16.55 -15.39 -26.16
N GLN A 87 17.08 -14.84 -25.06
CA GLN A 87 17.58 -15.66 -23.97
C GLN A 87 16.45 -16.10 -23.03
N THR A 88 16.47 -17.38 -22.64
CA THR A 88 15.62 -17.91 -21.58
C THR A 88 15.84 -17.09 -20.30
N GLY A 89 14.73 -16.68 -19.69
CA GLY A 89 14.77 -15.84 -18.51
C GLY A 89 13.84 -16.34 -17.43
N VAL A 90 13.86 -15.62 -16.32
CA VAL A 90 13.04 -15.92 -15.14
C VAL A 90 12.13 -14.77 -14.79
N ILE A 91 10.99 -15.14 -14.23
CA ILE A 91 10.00 -14.21 -13.69
C ILE A 91 9.74 -14.61 -12.26
N PHE A 92 9.67 -13.62 -11.36
CA PHE A 92 9.26 -13.85 -9.99
C PHE A 92 7.86 -13.33 -9.76
N VAL A 93 7.03 -14.10 -9.08
CA VAL A 93 5.71 -13.69 -8.60
C VAL A 93 5.70 -13.80 -7.08
N LEU A 94 5.57 -12.66 -6.41
CA LEU A 94 5.38 -12.58 -4.97
C LEU A 94 3.89 -12.56 -4.66
N GLU A 95 3.36 -13.66 -4.15
CA GLU A 95 1.97 -13.84 -3.77
C GLU A 95 1.71 -13.48 -2.31
N LYS A 96 0.48 -13.03 -2.01
CA LYS A 96 0.04 -12.64 -0.65
C LYS A 96 0.96 -11.61 0.02
N ALA A 97 1.43 -10.62 -0.75
CA ALA A 97 2.24 -9.54 -0.20
C ALA A 97 1.41 -8.67 0.77
N SER A 98 1.92 -8.49 1.99
CA SER A 98 1.31 -7.59 2.99
C SER A 98 1.60 -6.12 2.66
N LEU A 99 0.91 -5.58 1.66
CA LEU A 99 0.97 -4.17 1.28
C LEU A 99 -0.44 -3.59 1.29
N GLU A 100 -0.77 -2.85 2.35
CA GLU A 100 -2.06 -2.19 2.53
C GLU A 100 -1.85 -0.75 3.00
N VAL A 101 -2.59 0.18 2.41
CA VAL A 101 -2.59 1.59 2.80
C VAL A 101 -3.85 1.90 3.60
N ALA A 102 -3.69 2.59 4.72
CA ALA A 102 -4.82 3.11 5.48
C ALA A 102 -4.52 4.51 6.04
N LYS A 103 -5.59 5.23 6.36
CA LYS A 103 -5.49 6.53 7.02
C LYS A 103 -5.31 6.32 8.53
N VAL A 104 -4.12 6.65 9.04
CA VAL A 104 -3.79 6.55 10.46
C VAL A 104 -3.68 7.96 11.02
N GLY A 105 -4.69 8.36 11.81
CA GLY A 105 -4.82 9.75 12.24
C GLY A 105 -5.17 10.66 11.06
N LYS A 106 -4.27 11.61 10.73
CA LYS A 106 -4.48 12.55 9.63
C LYS A 106 -3.84 12.12 8.31
N THR A 107 -2.84 11.25 8.34
CA THR A 107 -2.02 10.89 7.18
C THR A 107 -2.31 9.48 6.66
N TYR A 108 -2.10 9.26 5.37
CA TYR A 108 -2.10 7.93 4.77
C TYR A 108 -0.73 7.29 4.95
N GLN A 109 -0.71 6.04 5.41
CA GLN A 109 0.52 5.31 5.67
C GLN A 109 0.38 3.86 5.20
N LEU A 110 1.51 3.25 4.84
CA LEU A 110 1.58 1.81 4.59
C LEU A 110 1.56 1.08 5.94
N LEU A 111 0.58 0.21 6.14
CA LEU A 111 0.38 -0.50 7.40
C LEU A 111 1.52 -1.47 7.67
N ASN A 112 2.00 -1.49 8.92
CA ASN A 112 3.03 -2.39 9.43
C ASN A 112 2.71 -2.84 10.86
N SER A 113 3.39 -3.89 11.31
CA SER A 113 3.21 -4.46 12.64
C SER A 113 3.67 -3.54 13.77
N ASP A 114 4.69 -2.73 13.52
CA ASP A 114 5.42 -2.04 14.58
C ASP A 114 4.81 -0.67 14.89
N ASP A 115 4.68 0.20 13.88
CA ASP A 115 4.17 1.56 14.06
C ASP A 115 2.64 1.59 14.21
N HIS A 116 1.95 0.62 13.59
CA HIS A 116 0.49 0.62 13.48
C HIS A 116 -0.21 -0.44 14.34
N ALA A 117 0.50 -1.12 15.26
CA ALA A 117 -0.06 -2.19 16.10
C ALA A 117 -1.38 -1.80 16.80
N ASN A 118 -1.41 -0.62 17.41
CA ASN A 118 -2.58 -0.13 18.14
C ASN A 118 -3.76 0.21 17.22
N PHE A 119 -3.48 0.77 16.05
CA PHE A 119 -4.50 1.06 15.04
C PHE A 119 -5.13 -0.23 14.52
N LEU A 120 -4.31 -1.23 14.22
CA LEU A 120 -4.74 -2.54 13.73
C LEU A 120 -5.62 -3.27 14.74
N ARG A 121 -5.20 -3.31 16.01
CA ARG A 121 -5.97 -3.94 17.09
C ARG A 121 -7.31 -3.27 17.32
N LYS A 122 -7.38 -1.92 17.26
CA LYS A 122 -8.65 -1.17 17.37
C LYS A 122 -9.62 -1.52 16.25
N ASN A 123 -9.11 -1.85 15.07
CA ASN A 123 -9.91 -2.24 13.90
C ASN A 123 -10.13 -3.76 13.81
N GLY A 124 -9.85 -4.52 14.87
CA GLY A 124 -10.06 -5.97 14.91
C GLY A 124 -9.13 -6.77 14.00
N ARG A 125 -7.97 -6.21 13.63
CA ARG A 125 -6.99 -6.86 12.76
C ARG A 125 -5.75 -7.26 13.56
N ASP A 126 -5.14 -8.38 13.18
CA ASP A 126 -3.92 -8.87 13.82
C ASP A 126 -2.67 -8.18 13.24
N PRO A 127 -1.88 -7.44 14.06
CA PRO A 127 -0.63 -6.85 13.61
C PRO A 127 0.38 -7.83 13.01
N ALA A 128 0.33 -9.12 13.39
CA ALA A 128 1.28 -10.11 12.90
C ALA A 128 1.22 -10.35 11.38
N HIS A 129 0.10 -10.03 10.74
CA HIS A 129 -0.06 -10.17 9.29
C HIS A 129 0.51 -8.97 8.52
N TYR A 130 0.71 -7.83 9.17
CA TYR A 130 1.14 -6.57 8.54
C TYR A 130 2.67 -6.47 8.45
N ARG A 131 3.28 -7.27 7.57
CA ARG A 131 4.74 -7.40 7.39
C ARG A 131 5.22 -6.99 5.98
N PRO A 132 5.07 -5.71 5.60
CA PRO A 132 5.56 -5.19 4.31
C PRO A 132 7.09 -5.30 4.13
N ASP A 133 7.85 -5.43 5.22
CA ASP A 133 9.30 -5.64 5.21
C ASP A 133 9.71 -6.96 4.53
N ILE A 134 8.86 -7.99 4.56
CA ILE A 134 9.10 -9.26 3.86
C ILE A 134 9.15 -9.02 2.34
N THR A 135 8.20 -8.22 1.82
CA THR A 135 8.18 -7.87 0.39
C THR A 135 9.35 -6.97 0.04
N HIS A 136 9.70 -6.02 0.91
CA HIS A 136 10.87 -5.16 0.73
C HIS A 136 12.15 -5.97 0.59
N GLN A 137 12.44 -6.86 1.52
CA GLN A 137 13.63 -7.72 1.50
C GLN A 137 13.62 -8.66 0.29
N ALA A 138 12.47 -9.25 -0.06
CA ALA A 138 12.33 -10.10 -1.23
C ALA A 138 12.69 -9.37 -2.53
N LEU A 139 12.15 -8.16 -2.73
CA LEU A 139 12.45 -7.34 -3.91
C LEU A 139 13.94 -6.96 -3.98
N LEU A 140 14.56 -6.64 -2.84
CA LEU A 140 16.01 -6.37 -2.80
C LEU A 140 16.81 -7.60 -3.24
N MET A 141 16.50 -8.79 -2.73
CA MET A 141 17.20 -10.03 -3.10
C MET A 141 17.03 -10.38 -4.59
N ILE A 142 15.85 -10.14 -5.17
CA ILE A 142 15.62 -10.39 -6.60
C ILE A 142 16.42 -9.39 -7.45
N LEU A 143 16.29 -8.08 -7.18
CA LEU A 143 16.82 -7.03 -8.05
C LEU A 143 18.33 -6.81 -7.90
N ASP A 144 18.93 -7.26 -6.80
CA ASP A 144 20.38 -7.25 -6.62
C ASP A 144 21.08 -8.48 -7.17
N SER A 145 20.32 -9.54 -7.46
CA SER A 145 20.91 -10.80 -7.90
C SER A 145 21.77 -10.62 -9.15
N PRO A 146 22.89 -11.36 -9.28
CA PRO A 146 23.68 -11.40 -10.51
C PRO A 146 22.82 -11.79 -11.73
N VAL A 147 21.80 -12.62 -11.50
CA VAL A 147 20.76 -12.97 -12.48
C VAL A 147 20.08 -11.73 -13.08
N ASN A 148 19.68 -10.78 -12.24
CA ASN A 148 19.12 -9.51 -12.72
C ASN A 148 20.15 -8.70 -13.50
N LYS A 149 21.38 -8.56 -12.96
CA LYS A 149 22.45 -7.79 -13.61
C LYS A 149 22.88 -8.38 -14.96
N ALA A 150 22.77 -9.69 -15.13
CA ALA A 150 23.03 -10.40 -16.38
C ALA A 150 21.89 -10.26 -17.42
N GLY A 151 20.79 -9.59 -17.08
CA GLY A 151 19.63 -9.40 -17.96
C GLY A 151 18.73 -10.62 -18.11
N ARG A 152 18.81 -11.59 -17.18
CA ARG A 152 18.02 -12.83 -17.22
C ARG A 152 16.69 -12.72 -16.46
N LEU A 153 16.53 -11.69 -15.63
CA LEU A 153 15.26 -11.37 -14.97
C LEU A 153 14.36 -10.59 -15.94
N LYS A 154 13.24 -11.18 -16.37
CA LYS A 154 12.32 -10.52 -17.32
C LYS A 154 11.37 -9.54 -16.63
N ALA A 155 10.78 -9.97 -15.51
CA ALA A 155 9.85 -9.16 -14.73
C ALA A 155 9.73 -9.68 -13.29
N VAL A 156 9.29 -8.81 -12.39
CA VAL A 156 8.81 -9.20 -11.06
C VAL A 156 7.37 -8.74 -10.94
N TYR A 157 6.49 -9.63 -10.52
CA TYR A 157 5.11 -9.33 -10.19
C TYR A 157 4.90 -9.48 -8.70
N VAL A 158 4.11 -8.58 -8.14
CA VAL A 158 3.72 -8.63 -6.73
C VAL A 158 2.21 -8.55 -6.67
N ARG A 159 1.61 -9.54 -6.02
CA ARG A 159 0.18 -9.59 -5.74
C ARG A 159 -0.03 -9.44 -4.24
N THR A 160 -0.72 -8.36 -3.88
CA THR A 160 -1.04 -8.07 -2.48
C THR A 160 -2.11 -9.01 -1.95
N GLU A 161 -2.21 -9.12 -0.63
CA GLU A 161 -3.29 -9.87 0.03
C GLU A 161 -4.69 -9.33 -0.34
N GLN A 162 -4.79 -8.04 -0.65
CA GLN A 162 -6.03 -7.40 -1.15
C GLN A 162 -6.28 -7.64 -2.65
N GLY A 163 -5.42 -8.42 -3.33
CA GLY A 163 -5.58 -8.77 -4.74
C GLY A 163 -5.10 -7.71 -5.74
N VAL A 164 -4.42 -6.66 -5.28
CA VAL A 164 -3.78 -5.68 -6.18
C VAL A 164 -2.55 -6.33 -6.80
N LEU A 165 -2.46 -6.32 -8.13
CA LEU A 165 -1.32 -6.86 -8.86
C LEU A 165 -0.53 -5.70 -9.47
N PHE A 166 0.78 -5.68 -9.25
CA PHE A 166 1.66 -4.71 -9.91
C PHE A 166 2.93 -5.36 -10.47
N GLU A 167 3.40 -4.78 -11.57
CA GLU A 167 4.65 -5.12 -12.23
C GLU A 167 5.77 -4.21 -11.71
N VAL A 168 6.94 -4.80 -11.48
CA VAL A 168 8.21 -4.11 -11.16
C VAL A 168 9.21 -4.42 -12.26
N LYS A 169 9.75 -3.39 -12.90
CA LYS A 169 10.76 -3.56 -13.94
C LYS A 169 12.11 -4.02 -13.36
N PRO A 170 12.90 -4.82 -14.11
CA PRO A 170 14.21 -5.30 -13.64
C PRO A 170 15.23 -4.18 -13.34
N HIS A 171 15.13 -3.05 -14.02
CA HIS A 171 16.02 -1.89 -13.85
C HIS A 171 15.63 -0.95 -12.69
N VAL A 172 14.55 -1.26 -11.95
CA VAL A 172 14.12 -0.45 -10.81
C VAL A 172 15.13 -0.56 -9.66
N ARG A 173 15.54 0.58 -9.12
CA ARG A 173 16.31 0.65 -7.87
C ARG A 173 15.36 0.80 -6.69
N ILE A 174 15.14 -0.29 -5.96
CA ILE A 174 14.33 -0.26 -4.74
C ILE A 174 15.12 0.43 -3.61
N PRO A 175 14.49 1.35 -2.85
CA PRO A 175 15.14 1.98 -1.70
C PRO A 175 15.64 0.96 -0.69
N ARG A 176 16.81 1.19 -0.12
CA ARG A 176 17.41 0.30 0.89
C ARG A 176 16.81 0.46 2.28
N THR A 177 16.35 1.66 2.60
CA THR A 177 15.70 1.94 3.86
C THR A 177 14.21 1.62 3.75
N TYR A 178 13.68 0.94 4.77
CA TYR A 178 12.27 0.57 4.79
C TYR A 178 11.34 1.79 4.74
N LYS A 179 11.68 2.89 5.43
CA LYS A 179 10.88 4.13 5.44
C LYS A 179 10.68 4.72 4.03
N ARG A 180 11.73 4.76 3.20
CA ARG A 180 11.60 5.21 1.80
C ARG A 180 10.81 4.21 0.95
N PHE A 181 11.04 2.91 1.14
CA PHE A 181 10.26 1.88 0.46
C PHE A 181 8.76 2.02 0.76
N ALA A 182 8.39 2.23 2.03
CA ALA A 182 7.01 2.43 2.45
C ALA A 182 6.36 3.64 1.78
N GLY A 183 7.08 4.76 1.66
CA GLY A 183 6.63 5.95 0.92
C GLY A 183 6.38 5.68 -0.56
N ILE A 184 7.28 4.96 -1.23
CA ILE A 184 7.10 4.60 -2.65
C ILE A 184 5.93 3.63 -2.84
N MET A 185 5.76 2.65 -1.95
CA MET A 185 4.62 1.72 -2.03
C MET A 185 3.28 2.44 -1.79
N LEU A 186 3.25 3.38 -0.84
CA LEU A 186 2.10 4.26 -0.62
C LEU A 186 1.75 5.03 -1.91
N GLN A 187 2.74 5.68 -2.51
CA GLN A 187 2.57 6.42 -3.76
C GLN A 187 2.11 5.50 -4.91
N LEU A 188 2.66 4.29 -5.02
CA LEU A 188 2.30 3.32 -6.06
C LEU A 188 0.83 2.89 -5.92
N LEU A 189 0.37 2.62 -4.71
CA LEU A 189 -1.01 2.19 -4.47
C LEU A 189 -2.03 3.31 -4.66
N GLN A 190 -1.63 4.57 -4.46
CA GLN A 190 -2.48 5.75 -4.70
C GLN A 190 -2.48 6.19 -6.17
N LYS A 191 -1.30 6.37 -6.78
CA LYS A 191 -1.12 6.88 -8.15
C LYS A 191 -1.14 5.77 -9.22
N LEU A 192 -1.22 4.50 -8.81
CA LEU A 192 -1.24 3.27 -9.65
C LEU A 192 0.00 3.04 -10.53
N SER A 193 0.96 3.98 -10.55
CA SER A 193 2.23 3.84 -11.24
C SER A 193 3.29 4.77 -10.68
N ILE A 194 4.54 4.39 -10.86
CA ILE A 194 5.73 5.18 -10.51
C ILE A 194 6.58 5.30 -11.77
N SER A 195 6.97 6.52 -12.11
CA SER A 195 7.81 6.81 -13.28
C SER A 195 9.22 7.20 -12.85
N ALA A 196 10.20 6.97 -13.71
CA ALA A 196 11.57 7.43 -13.47
C ALA A 196 11.65 8.96 -13.42
N ALA A 197 12.49 9.50 -12.55
CA ALA A 197 12.76 10.93 -12.51
C ALA A 197 13.27 11.42 -13.88
N GLY A 198 12.65 12.46 -14.42
CA GLY A 198 13.00 13.03 -15.73
C GLY A 198 12.66 12.17 -16.96
N LYS A 199 12.06 10.98 -16.79
CA LYS A 199 11.64 10.11 -17.91
C LYS A 199 10.16 9.73 -17.80
N ARG A 200 9.49 9.54 -18.93
CA ARG A 200 8.10 9.03 -18.98
C ARG A 200 8.01 7.50 -18.83
N GLU A 201 9.13 6.84 -18.52
CA GLU A 201 9.19 5.40 -18.35
C GLU A 201 8.60 4.99 -17.01
N LYS A 202 7.63 4.06 -17.03
CA LYS A 202 6.98 3.52 -15.84
C LYS A 202 7.82 2.37 -15.27
N LEU A 203 8.40 2.62 -14.11
CA LEU A 203 9.23 1.69 -13.35
C LEU A 203 8.38 0.62 -12.63
N MET A 204 7.28 1.06 -12.02
CA MET A 204 6.32 0.20 -11.35
C MET A 204 4.92 0.58 -11.81
N ARG A 205 4.04 -0.41 -11.98
CA ARG A 205 2.67 -0.14 -12.45
C ARG A 205 1.70 -1.22 -11.96
N VAL A 206 0.57 -0.78 -11.41
CA VAL A 206 -0.58 -1.64 -11.13
C VAL A 206 -1.20 -2.11 -12.45
N ILE A 207 -1.37 -3.42 -12.58
CA ILE A 207 -1.86 -4.10 -13.77
C ILE A 207 -3.11 -4.92 -13.43
N LYS A 208 -3.88 -5.29 -14.46
CA LYS A 208 -5.11 -6.06 -14.27
C LYS A 208 -4.79 -7.52 -13.96
N ASN A 209 -5.57 -8.12 -13.06
CA ASN A 209 -5.59 -9.56 -12.85
C ASN A 209 -6.20 -10.30 -14.06
N PRO A 210 -5.90 -11.60 -14.26
CA PRO A 210 -4.97 -12.44 -13.49
C PRO A 210 -3.50 -12.26 -13.94
N VAL A 211 -2.54 -12.64 -13.08
CA VAL A 211 -1.09 -12.57 -13.40
C VAL A 211 -0.73 -13.38 -14.65
N THR A 212 -1.44 -14.48 -14.91
CA THR A 212 -1.23 -15.36 -16.07
C THR A 212 -1.35 -14.65 -17.41
N GLY A 213 -2.15 -13.59 -17.51
CA GLY A 213 -2.28 -12.79 -18.73
C GLY A 213 -1.04 -11.97 -19.09
N HIS A 214 -0.09 -11.85 -18.17
CA HIS A 214 1.17 -11.09 -18.34
C HIS A 214 2.39 -12.00 -18.42
N LEU A 215 2.21 -13.31 -18.27
CA LEU A 215 3.30 -14.29 -18.36
C LEU A 215 3.56 -14.68 -19.83
N PRO A 216 4.81 -15.00 -20.20
CA PRO A 216 5.13 -15.47 -21.54
C PRO A 216 4.43 -16.81 -21.84
N PRO A 217 4.12 -17.09 -23.11
CA PRO A 217 3.54 -18.37 -23.51
C PRO A 217 4.51 -19.53 -23.21
N ASN A 218 3.97 -20.72 -22.95
CA ASN A 218 4.75 -21.93 -22.67
C ASN A 218 5.75 -21.83 -21.51
N CYS A 219 5.48 -20.95 -20.53
CA CYS A 219 6.31 -20.87 -19.33
C CYS A 219 5.90 -21.90 -18.27
N ARG A 220 6.91 -22.47 -17.61
CA ARG A 220 6.71 -23.37 -16.46
C ARG A 220 6.58 -22.56 -15.18
N LYS A 221 5.59 -22.89 -14.34
CA LYS A 221 5.24 -22.13 -13.14
C LYS A 221 5.47 -23.01 -11.91
N ILE A 222 6.51 -22.70 -11.15
CA ILE A 222 6.91 -23.45 -9.96
C ILE A 222 6.57 -22.64 -8.71
N GLY A 223 5.75 -23.23 -7.85
CA GLY A 223 5.45 -22.70 -6.53
C GLY A 223 6.42 -23.22 -5.49
N PHE A 224 6.76 -22.38 -4.53
CA PHE A 224 7.59 -22.77 -3.39
C PHE A 224 6.74 -22.91 -2.14
N SER A 225 6.78 -24.09 -1.54
CA SER A 225 6.08 -24.35 -0.28
C SER A 225 6.89 -25.30 0.58
N TYR A 226 7.12 -24.92 1.83
CA TYR A 226 7.71 -25.81 2.84
C TYR A 226 6.84 -27.07 3.06
N SER A 227 5.52 -26.95 2.92
CA SER A 227 4.59 -28.08 3.09
C SER A 227 4.55 -29.05 1.91
N SER A 228 5.33 -28.82 0.84
CA SER A 228 5.37 -29.75 -0.29
C SER A 228 6.15 -31.01 0.08
N GLU A 229 5.59 -32.17 -0.28
CA GLU A 229 6.27 -33.48 -0.14
C GLU A 229 7.48 -33.59 -1.08
N LYS A 230 7.50 -32.78 -2.15
CA LYS A 230 8.56 -32.80 -3.17
C LYS A 230 9.75 -31.95 -2.71
N LEU A 231 10.60 -32.55 -1.86
CA LEU A 231 11.87 -31.97 -1.46
C LEU A 231 12.92 -32.11 -2.57
N VAL A 232 13.41 -30.98 -3.10
CA VAL A 232 14.35 -30.95 -4.22
C VAL A 232 15.65 -30.26 -3.87
N ASN A 233 16.76 -30.76 -4.44
CA ASN A 233 18.00 -30.00 -4.51
C ASN A 233 17.87 -28.95 -5.60
N MET A 234 17.98 -27.67 -5.24
CA MET A 234 17.70 -26.55 -6.15
C MET A 234 18.59 -26.55 -7.38
N GLN A 235 19.90 -26.75 -7.21
CA GLN A 235 20.85 -26.75 -8.32
C GLN A 235 20.51 -27.83 -9.35
N LYS A 236 20.22 -29.06 -8.90
CA LYS A 236 19.84 -30.17 -9.77
C LYS A 236 18.45 -29.98 -10.40
N HIS A 237 17.54 -29.34 -9.68
CA HIS A 237 16.19 -29.11 -10.18
C HIS A 237 16.21 -28.08 -11.32
N LEU A 238 16.89 -26.95 -11.13
CA LEU A 238 16.95 -25.87 -12.12
C LEU A 238 17.64 -26.29 -13.42
N SER A 239 18.65 -27.15 -13.36
CA SER A 239 19.29 -27.70 -14.57
C SER A 239 18.39 -28.59 -15.42
N THR A 240 17.22 -28.99 -14.92
CA THR A 240 16.21 -29.72 -15.69
C THR A 240 15.04 -28.83 -16.12
N VAL A 241 14.81 -27.73 -15.41
CA VAL A 241 13.63 -26.89 -15.59
C VAL A 241 13.92 -25.65 -16.45
N CYS A 242 15.09 -25.02 -16.26
CA CYS A 242 15.38 -23.68 -16.78
C CYS A 242 16.24 -23.67 -18.06
N ASN A 243 16.13 -24.71 -18.91
CA ASN A 243 17.00 -24.86 -20.09
C ASN A 243 16.38 -24.29 -21.37
N GLU A 244 15.10 -24.57 -21.63
CA GLU A 244 14.47 -24.31 -22.94
C GLU A 244 13.37 -23.26 -22.90
N THR A 245 12.72 -23.07 -21.74
CA THR A 245 11.55 -22.18 -21.60
C THR A 245 11.72 -21.22 -20.43
N ASP A 246 11.00 -20.11 -20.49
CA ASP A 246 10.93 -19.17 -19.38
C ASP A 246 10.31 -19.85 -18.16
N THR A 247 10.91 -19.60 -16.99
CA THR A 247 10.45 -20.17 -15.73
C THR A 247 9.91 -19.08 -14.83
N VAL A 248 8.72 -19.32 -14.28
CA VAL A 248 8.05 -18.45 -13.33
C VAL A 248 8.16 -19.07 -11.94
N PHE A 249 8.77 -18.34 -11.02
CA PHE A 249 8.91 -18.74 -9.63
C PHE A 249 7.89 -18.00 -8.77
N VAL A 250 7.03 -18.74 -8.09
CA VAL A 250 5.96 -18.19 -7.25
C VAL A 250 6.30 -18.40 -5.78
N LEU A 251 6.46 -17.30 -5.05
CA LEU A 251 6.84 -17.28 -3.64
C LEU A 251 5.88 -16.46 -2.81
N GLY A 252 5.73 -16.82 -1.54
CA GLY A 252 4.84 -16.13 -0.62
C GLY A 252 5.58 -14.98 0.05
N ALA A 253 5.06 -13.77 -0.07
CA ALA A 253 5.57 -12.57 0.60
C ALA A 253 4.70 -12.20 1.83
N MET A 254 4.33 -13.22 2.60
CA MET A 254 3.46 -13.16 3.77
C MET A 254 4.21 -13.56 5.05
N SER A 255 3.71 -13.14 6.21
CA SER A 255 4.28 -13.57 7.50
C SER A 255 3.92 -15.01 7.85
N HIS A 256 2.67 -15.39 7.60
CA HIS A 256 2.12 -16.72 7.87
C HIS A 256 1.11 -17.09 6.79
N GLY A 257 1.00 -18.38 6.49
CA GLY A 257 0.01 -18.92 5.57
C GLY A 257 0.61 -19.83 4.51
N LYS A 258 -0.22 -20.16 3.52
CA LYS A 258 0.13 -21.00 2.36
C LYS A 258 -0.31 -20.31 1.07
N ILE A 259 0.48 -20.49 0.02
CA ILE A 259 0.13 -20.07 -1.34
C ILE A 259 -0.76 -21.16 -1.93
N GLU A 260 -1.94 -20.77 -2.41
CA GLU A 260 -2.86 -21.65 -3.11
C GLU A 260 -3.28 -20.90 -4.37
N CYS A 261 -2.67 -21.26 -5.50
CA CYS A 261 -2.88 -20.58 -6.76
C CYS A 261 -3.00 -21.62 -7.87
N ASP A 262 -4.12 -21.56 -8.59
CA ASP A 262 -4.50 -22.57 -9.59
C ASP A 262 -3.59 -22.57 -10.83
N TYR A 263 -2.82 -21.50 -11.02
CA TYR A 263 -1.90 -21.38 -12.15
C TYR A 263 -0.52 -22.00 -11.89
N ILE A 264 -0.26 -22.51 -10.69
CA ILE A 264 1.01 -23.15 -10.37
C ILE A 264 0.99 -24.59 -10.88
N ASP A 265 1.99 -24.97 -11.67
CA ASP A 265 2.07 -26.31 -12.26
C ASP A 265 2.57 -27.35 -11.24
N ASP A 266 3.49 -26.95 -10.37
CA ASP A 266 4.12 -27.83 -9.37
C ASP A 266 4.57 -27.06 -8.14
N PHE A 267 4.46 -27.67 -6.96
CA PHE A 267 4.97 -27.13 -5.70
C PHE A 267 6.18 -27.90 -5.23
N VAL A 268 7.27 -27.20 -4.93
CA VAL A 268 8.50 -27.82 -4.42
C VAL A 268 8.92 -27.23 -3.08
N ALA A 269 9.52 -28.08 -2.25
CA ALA A 269 10.24 -27.69 -1.04
C ALA A 269 11.74 -27.72 -1.34
N ILE A 270 12.49 -26.73 -0.86
CA ILE A 270 13.91 -26.55 -1.18
C ILE A 270 14.82 -26.80 0.03
N SER A 271 14.20 -27.03 1.17
CA SER A 271 14.80 -27.20 2.48
C SER A 271 13.83 -28.00 3.35
N GLY A 272 14.38 -28.88 4.20
CA GLY A 272 13.62 -29.54 5.25
C GLY A 272 13.28 -28.62 6.44
N TYR A 273 13.67 -27.35 6.36
CA TYR A 273 13.36 -26.31 7.34
C TYR A 273 12.58 -25.15 6.68
N PRO A 274 11.67 -24.49 7.41
CA PRO A 274 10.99 -23.30 6.91
C PRO A 274 12.00 -22.17 6.67
N LEU A 275 11.92 -21.54 5.51
CA LEU A 275 12.80 -20.45 5.10
C LEU A 275 12.03 -19.13 5.00
N SER A 276 12.72 -18.02 5.25
CA SER A 276 12.18 -16.70 4.90
C SER A 276 12.09 -16.56 3.38
N ALA A 277 11.16 -15.73 2.90
CA ALA A 277 10.99 -15.46 1.47
C ALA A 277 12.29 -14.96 0.83
N ALA A 278 12.96 -13.99 1.47
CA ALA A 278 14.22 -13.43 1.00
C ALA A 278 15.35 -14.49 0.91
N TYR A 279 15.47 -15.38 1.90
CA TYR A 279 16.49 -16.43 1.86
C TYR A 279 16.19 -17.49 0.80
N CYS A 280 14.91 -17.86 0.64
CA CYS A 280 14.47 -18.75 -0.43
C CYS A 280 14.83 -18.18 -1.83
N ILE A 281 14.54 -16.90 -2.05
CA ILE A 281 14.91 -16.18 -3.27
C ILE A 281 16.43 -16.21 -3.48
N SER A 282 17.22 -15.92 -2.44
CA SER A 282 18.68 -15.93 -2.53
C SER A 282 19.20 -17.31 -3.01
N ARG A 283 18.67 -18.40 -2.45
CA ARG A 283 19.01 -19.77 -2.86
C ARG A 283 18.63 -20.09 -4.30
N ILE A 284 17.48 -19.59 -4.76
CA ILE A 284 17.04 -19.74 -6.15
C ILE A 284 18.00 -18.96 -7.07
N CYS A 285 18.26 -17.69 -6.76
CA CYS A 285 19.16 -16.84 -7.55
C CYS A 285 20.58 -17.40 -7.61
N GLU A 286 21.13 -17.90 -6.51
CA GLU A 286 22.46 -18.54 -6.46
C GLU A 286 22.52 -19.78 -7.37
N ALA A 287 21.49 -20.62 -7.30
CA ALA A 287 21.41 -21.82 -8.12
C ALA A 287 21.22 -21.48 -9.62
N LEU A 288 20.46 -20.43 -9.95
CA LEU A 288 20.35 -19.91 -11.32
C LEU A 288 21.69 -19.37 -11.83
N SER A 289 22.40 -18.58 -11.01
CA SER A 289 23.71 -18.04 -11.37
C SER A 289 24.68 -19.18 -11.71
N THR A 290 24.69 -20.25 -10.91
CA THR A 290 25.52 -21.43 -11.17
C THR A 290 25.08 -22.14 -12.46
N ASN A 291 23.78 -22.35 -12.66
CA ASN A 291 23.27 -23.05 -13.85
C ASN A 291 23.58 -22.31 -15.15
N TRP A 292 23.59 -20.98 -15.12
CA TRP A 292 23.86 -20.14 -16.29
C TRP A 292 25.30 -19.60 -16.36
N ASN A 293 26.20 -20.07 -15.50
CA ASN A 293 27.59 -19.62 -15.40
C ASN A 293 27.72 -18.08 -15.29
N ILE A 294 26.86 -17.47 -14.47
CA ILE A 294 26.93 -16.05 -14.12
C ILE A 294 27.81 -15.93 -12.87
N ILE A 295 28.94 -15.24 -13.01
CA ILE A 295 29.98 -15.07 -11.98
C ILE A 295 29.90 -13.66 -11.39
#